data_AF-A0A2M7E8X2-F1
#
_entry.id   AF-A0A2M7E8X2-F1
#
_cell.length_a   1.000
_cell.length_b   1.000
_cell.length_c   1.000
_cell.angle_alpha   90.00
_cell.angle_beta   90.00
_cell.angle_gamma   90.00
#
_symmetry.space_group_name_H-M   'P 1'
#
loop_
_entity.id
_entity.type
_entity.pdbx_description
1 polymer ?
#
loop_
_entity_poly.entity_id
_entity_poly.type
_entity_poly.pdbx_seq_one_letter_code
_entity_poly.pdbx_strand_id
1 'polypeptide(L)'
;MMKSLRFVIIFLAVVNTVLILNAEENVKKQFEAKYQAWKGYISRPEIMVQSIAGPRFECPQFQEIVKLGLPALPYIVRKMEENPDEQFLWKAIEEITKVKIRGKYDKQKNTIIFPDFPDLKPGENVYLYWWREGRKQTPQLFGKLYSEWKELQIAGKEKEANEKYRKIKNLGIVALPYIMEKIKQGETELIPIVSYLTDESIKKDAKVSKCLDWWNRNKDKWIIPNGSE
;
A
#
# COMPACT_ATOMS: atom_id res chain seq x y z
N MET A 1 -28.49 -37.89 -10.06
CA MET A 1 -27.89 -37.01 -9.04
C MET A 1 -26.89 -35.96 -9.57
N MET A 2 -26.03 -36.26 -10.55
CA MET A 2 -25.00 -35.32 -11.06
C MET A 2 -25.52 -34.01 -11.71
N LYS A 3 -26.73 -33.99 -12.30
CA LYS A 3 -27.26 -32.77 -12.94
C LYS A 3 -27.61 -31.66 -11.92
N SER A 4 -28.04 -32.03 -10.72
CA SER A 4 -28.44 -31.07 -9.67
C SER A 4 -27.24 -30.31 -9.08
N LEU A 5 -26.08 -30.95 -8.97
CA LEU A 5 -24.87 -30.34 -8.39
C LEU A 5 -24.27 -29.26 -9.31
N ARG A 6 -24.34 -29.46 -10.64
CA ARG A 6 -23.84 -28.47 -11.62
C ARG A 6 -24.66 -27.17 -11.61
N PHE A 7 -25.98 -27.26 -11.46
CA PHE A 7 -26.84 -26.07 -11.35
C PHE A 7 -26.56 -25.24 -10.10
N VAL A 8 -26.32 -25.88 -8.95
CA VAL A 8 -25.99 -25.18 -7.70
C VAL A 8 -24.65 -24.47 -7.78
N ILE A 9 -23.63 -25.07 -8.40
CA ILE A 9 -22.31 -24.45 -8.58
C ILE A 9 -22.39 -23.23 -9.50
N ILE A 10 -23.13 -23.32 -10.62
CA ILE A 10 -23.31 -22.19 -11.54
C ILE A 10 -24.08 -21.05 -10.86
N PHE A 11 -25.14 -21.36 -10.11
CA PHE A 11 -25.92 -20.34 -9.40
C PHE A 11 -25.09 -19.62 -8.32
N LEU A 12 -24.30 -20.36 -7.53
CA LEU A 12 -23.41 -19.78 -6.53
C LEU A 12 -22.32 -18.90 -7.14
N ALA A 13 -21.78 -19.28 -8.30
CA ALA A 13 -20.81 -18.45 -9.03
C ALA A 13 -21.44 -17.12 -9.49
N VAL A 14 -22.65 -17.16 -10.09
CA VAL A 14 -23.34 -15.96 -10.57
C VAL A 14 -23.72 -15.01 -9.43
N VAL A 15 -24.24 -15.53 -8.32
CA VAL A 15 -24.60 -14.70 -7.15
C VAL A 15 -23.36 -14.02 -6.56
N ASN A 16 -22.22 -14.73 -6.47
CA ASN A 16 -20.99 -14.14 -5.96
C ASN A 16 -20.45 -13.03 -6.88
N THR A 17 -20.52 -13.21 -8.21
CA THR A 17 -20.14 -12.18 -9.17
C THR A 17 -20.99 -10.91 -9.04
N VAL A 18 -22.32 -11.04 -8.91
CA VAL A 18 -23.22 -9.88 -8.75
C VAL A 18 -22.93 -9.12 -7.45
N LEU A 19 -22.63 -9.83 -6.35
CA LEU A 19 -22.29 -9.18 -5.08
C LEU A 19 -20.96 -8.41 -5.16
N ILE A 20 -19.94 -8.99 -5.81
CA ILE A 20 -18.64 -8.33 -5.99
C ILE A 20 -18.79 -7.07 -6.86
N LEU A 21 -19.49 -7.16 -7.99
CA LEU A 21 -19.73 -6.02 -8.88
C LEU A 21 -20.46 -4.87 -8.17
N ASN A 22 -21.48 -5.19 -7.36
CA ASN A 22 -22.20 -4.18 -6.57
C ASN A 22 -21.30 -3.52 -5.53
N ALA A 23 -20.38 -4.28 -4.90
CA ALA A 23 -19.43 -3.72 -3.94
C ALA A 23 -18.42 -2.79 -4.63
N GLU A 24 -17.88 -3.18 -5.78
CA GLU A 24 -16.96 -2.35 -6.57
C GLU A 24 -17.62 -1.07 -7.07
N GLU A 25 -18.84 -1.16 -7.63
CA GLU A 25 -19.58 0.02 -8.08
C GLU A 25 -19.87 0.97 -6.93
N ASN A 26 -20.18 0.44 -5.75
CA ASN A 26 -20.38 1.24 -4.55
C ASN A 26 -19.09 1.98 -4.14
N VAL A 27 -17.94 1.29 -4.10
CA VAL A 27 -16.64 1.92 -3.79
C VAL A 27 -16.31 3.01 -4.82
N LYS A 28 -16.51 2.76 -6.12
CA LYS A 28 -16.30 3.75 -7.19
C LYS A 28 -17.11 5.01 -6.96
N LYS A 29 -18.42 4.86 -6.69
CA LYS A 29 -19.33 6.00 -6.44
C LYS A 29 -18.93 6.78 -5.19
N GLN A 30 -18.60 6.08 -4.11
CA GLN A 30 -18.12 6.72 -2.88
C GLN A 30 -16.79 7.46 -3.10
N PHE A 31 -15.86 6.85 -3.82
CA PHE A 31 -14.59 7.48 -4.18
C PHE A 31 -14.82 8.77 -4.98
N GLU A 32 -15.62 8.74 -6.05
CA GLU A 32 -15.85 9.92 -6.88
C GLU A 32 -16.47 11.06 -6.06
N ALA A 33 -17.47 10.77 -5.23
CA ALA A 33 -18.09 11.80 -4.38
C ALA A 33 -17.09 12.44 -3.41
N LYS A 34 -16.26 11.63 -2.75
CA LYS A 34 -15.24 12.11 -1.79
C LYS A 34 -14.11 12.85 -2.50
N TYR A 35 -13.69 12.38 -3.68
CA TYR A 35 -12.72 13.03 -4.54
C TYR A 35 -13.21 14.41 -4.99
N GLN A 36 -14.46 14.54 -5.46
CA GLN A 36 -15.03 15.84 -5.83
C GLN A 36 -15.14 16.80 -4.63
N ALA A 37 -15.50 16.31 -3.45
CA ALA A 37 -15.51 17.12 -2.23
C ALA A 37 -14.11 17.63 -1.87
N TRP A 38 -13.08 16.78 -2.01
CA TRP A 38 -11.68 17.15 -1.82
C TRP A 38 -11.21 18.17 -2.88
N LYS A 39 -11.55 17.96 -4.15
CA LYS A 39 -11.27 18.92 -5.24
C LYS A 39 -11.85 20.29 -4.95
N GLY A 40 -13.13 20.35 -4.57
CA GLY A 40 -13.78 21.61 -4.19
C GLY A 40 -13.12 22.30 -2.99
N TYR A 41 -12.56 21.53 -2.05
CA TYR A 41 -11.79 22.08 -0.93
C TYR A 41 -10.44 22.66 -1.38
N ILE A 42 -9.65 21.94 -2.18
CA ILE A 42 -8.32 22.40 -2.60
C ILE A 42 -8.35 23.53 -3.64
N SER A 43 -9.48 23.71 -4.34
CA SER A 43 -9.69 24.82 -5.28
C SER A 43 -9.95 26.16 -4.60
N ARG A 44 -10.07 26.20 -3.27
CA ARG A 44 -10.24 27.46 -2.53
C ARG A 44 -8.97 28.30 -2.61
N PRO A 45 -9.07 29.63 -2.83
CA PRO A 45 -7.89 30.49 -2.99
C PRO A 45 -6.89 30.36 -1.85
N GLU A 46 -7.36 30.29 -0.60
CA GLU A 46 -6.53 30.18 0.59
C GLU A 46 -5.72 28.88 0.67
N ILE A 47 -6.10 27.82 -0.06
CA ILE A 47 -5.36 26.57 -0.15
C ILE A 47 -4.48 26.56 -1.40
N MET A 48 -5.01 27.06 -2.52
CA MET A 48 -4.36 27.05 -3.82
C MET A 48 -3.06 27.86 -3.83
N VAL A 49 -3.05 29.04 -3.18
CA VAL A 49 -1.88 29.94 -3.16
C VAL A 49 -0.78 29.49 -2.20
N GLN A 50 -1.01 28.43 -1.41
CA GLN A 50 0.00 27.95 -0.47
C GLN A 50 1.08 27.13 -1.20
N SER A 51 2.34 27.47 -0.95
CA SER A 51 3.50 26.73 -1.45
C SER A 51 3.73 25.41 -0.70
N ILE A 52 3.06 25.19 0.43
CA ILE A 52 3.14 23.95 1.22
C ILE A 52 2.06 22.97 0.79
N ALA A 53 2.43 21.69 0.64
CA ALA A 53 1.50 20.65 0.22
C ALA A 53 0.56 20.18 1.35
N GLY A 54 0.97 20.33 2.62
CA GLY A 54 0.26 19.86 3.82
C GLY A 54 -1.24 20.12 3.82
N PRO A 55 -1.69 21.39 3.71
CA PRO A 55 -3.11 21.75 3.72
C PRO A 55 -3.98 21.02 2.68
N ARG A 56 -3.37 20.51 1.60
CA ARG A 56 -4.08 19.77 0.55
C ARG A 56 -4.48 18.36 1.00
N PHE A 57 -3.77 17.74 1.94
CA PHE A 57 -4.07 16.39 2.44
C PHE A 57 -4.30 16.30 3.97
N GLU A 58 -3.95 17.34 4.73
CA GLU A 58 -4.27 17.51 6.15
C GLU A 58 -5.68 18.09 6.34
N CYS A 59 -6.64 17.65 5.53
CA CYS A 59 -8.04 18.09 5.59
C CYS A 59 -9.00 16.90 5.74
N PRO A 60 -10.16 17.09 6.39
CA PRO A 60 -11.15 16.02 6.54
C PRO A 60 -11.58 15.38 5.21
N GLN A 61 -11.71 16.17 4.15
CA GLN A 61 -12.14 15.72 2.83
C GLN A 61 -11.15 14.71 2.22
N PHE A 62 -9.85 14.95 2.39
CA PHE A 62 -8.83 14.00 1.94
C PHE A 62 -8.84 12.72 2.78
N GLN A 63 -9.00 12.85 4.10
CA GLN A 63 -9.07 11.70 5.01
C GLN A 63 -10.28 10.80 4.71
N GLU A 64 -11.37 11.35 4.19
CA GLU A 64 -12.50 10.56 3.72
C GLU A 64 -12.12 9.64 2.54
N ILE A 65 -11.22 10.06 1.63
CA ILE A 65 -10.69 9.20 0.56
C ILE A 65 -9.85 8.08 1.15
N VAL A 66 -8.96 8.40 2.09
CA VAL A 66 -8.07 7.43 2.77
C VAL A 66 -8.88 6.34 3.49
N LYS A 67 -9.98 6.72 4.16
CA LYS A 67 -10.88 5.79 4.86
C LYS A 67 -11.52 4.73 3.96
N LEU A 68 -11.59 4.94 2.65
CA LEU A 68 -12.07 3.90 1.72
C LEU A 68 -11.12 2.71 1.63
N GLY A 69 -9.85 2.87 2.01
CA GLY A 69 -8.87 1.79 2.10
C GLY A 69 -8.46 1.21 0.74
N LEU A 70 -8.03 -0.06 0.75
CA LEU A 70 -7.49 -0.74 -0.44
C LEU A 70 -8.43 -0.77 -1.65
N PRO A 71 -9.74 -0.97 -1.50
CA PRO A 71 -10.66 -0.95 -2.63
C PRO A 71 -10.65 0.35 -3.44
N ALA A 72 -10.23 1.49 -2.85
CA ALA A 72 -10.18 2.76 -3.56
C ALA A 72 -8.92 2.95 -4.42
N LEU A 73 -7.86 2.15 -4.21
CA LEU A 73 -6.56 2.35 -4.88
C LEU A 73 -6.64 2.37 -6.41
N PRO A 74 -7.39 1.48 -7.11
CA PRO A 74 -7.50 1.54 -8.56
C PRO A 74 -8.07 2.87 -9.07
N TYR A 75 -9.04 3.45 -8.36
CA TYR A 75 -9.64 4.72 -8.75
C TYR A 75 -8.74 5.92 -8.43
N ILE A 76 -8.01 5.87 -7.31
CA ILE A 76 -6.97 6.85 -6.97
C ILE A 76 -5.90 6.90 -8.06
N VAL A 77 -5.38 5.73 -8.44
CA VAL A 77 -4.35 5.59 -9.48
C VAL A 77 -4.88 6.12 -10.81
N ARG A 78 -6.09 5.72 -11.20
CA ARG A 78 -6.68 6.19 -12.45
C ARG A 78 -6.77 7.71 -12.52
N LYS A 79 -7.18 8.40 -11.45
CA LYS A 79 -7.20 9.88 -11.42
C LYS A 79 -5.81 10.49 -11.57
N MET A 80 -4.80 9.90 -10.95
CA MET A 80 -3.41 10.34 -11.09
C MET A 80 -2.85 10.10 -12.51
N GLU A 81 -3.31 9.06 -13.20
CA GLU A 81 -2.93 8.76 -14.59
C GLU A 81 -3.62 9.68 -15.59
N GLU A 82 -4.92 9.95 -15.38
CA GLU A 82 -5.73 10.82 -16.24
C GLU A 82 -5.34 12.30 -16.11
N ASN A 83 -4.86 12.74 -14.94
CA ASN A 83 -4.51 14.13 -14.70
C ASN A 83 -3.24 14.26 -13.83
N PRO A 84 -2.10 14.71 -14.40
CA PRO A 84 -0.86 14.93 -13.66
C PRO A 84 -0.97 15.92 -12.49
N ASP A 85 -1.91 16.87 -12.54
CA ASP A 85 -2.13 17.82 -11.44
C ASP A 85 -2.69 17.14 -10.17
N GLU A 86 -3.22 15.92 -10.31
CA GLU A 86 -3.69 15.09 -9.19
C GLU A 86 -2.56 14.37 -8.47
N GLN A 87 -1.30 14.73 -8.72
CA GLN A 87 -0.14 14.09 -8.11
C GLN A 87 -0.29 13.91 -6.60
N PHE A 88 -0.89 14.86 -5.85
CA PHE A 88 -1.07 14.79 -4.40
C PHE A 88 -1.85 13.58 -3.89
N LEU A 89 -2.64 12.92 -4.74
CA LEU A 89 -3.27 11.64 -4.41
C LEU A 89 -2.25 10.53 -4.10
N TRP A 90 -0.97 10.69 -4.45
CA TRP A 90 0.11 9.81 -3.98
C TRP A 90 0.10 9.64 -2.45
N LYS A 91 -0.31 10.68 -1.72
CA LYS A 91 -0.38 10.65 -0.26
C LYS A 91 -1.45 9.68 0.24
N ALA A 92 -2.55 9.50 -0.51
CA ALA A 92 -3.58 8.53 -0.16
C ALA A 92 -3.06 7.11 -0.37
N ILE A 93 -2.29 6.88 -1.45
CA ILE A 93 -1.59 5.59 -1.66
C ILE A 93 -0.64 5.31 -0.49
N GLU A 94 0.18 6.28 -0.08
CA GLU A 94 1.07 6.14 1.09
C GLU A 94 0.29 5.81 2.38
N GLU A 95 -0.81 6.49 2.67
CA GLU A 95 -1.56 6.29 3.93
C GLU A 95 -2.32 4.97 3.97
N ILE A 96 -2.92 4.57 2.84
CA ILE A 96 -3.68 3.33 2.69
C ILE A 96 -2.74 2.12 2.72
N THR A 97 -1.62 2.18 2.00
CA THR A 97 -0.73 1.02 1.81
C THR A 97 0.47 1.01 2.76
N LYS A 98 0.68 2.12 3.48
CA LYS A 98 1.86 2.38 4.32
C LYS A 98 3.19 2.32 3.56
N VAL A 99 3.18 2.25 2.22
CA VAL A 99 4.40 2.25 1.41
C VAL A 99 5.04 3.64 1.49
N LYS A 100 6.34 3.70 1.77
CA LYS A 100 7.09 4.95 1.87
C LYS A 100 8.27 4.93 0.94
N ILE A 101 8.15 5.62 -0.18
CA ILE A 101 9.18 5.68 -1.20
C ILE A 101 10.02 6.93 -0.99
N ARG A 102 11.33 6.75 -0.76
CA ARG A 102 12.24 7.86 -0.47
C ARG A 102 13.18 8.09 -1.63
N GLY A 103 13.07 9.27 -2.23
CA GLY A 103 14.06 9.78 -3.16
C GLY A 103 15.34 10.20 -2.43
N LYS A 104 16.45 10.17 -3.16
CA LYS A 104 17.74 10.73 -2.76
C LYS A 104 18.14 11.75 -3.81
N TYR A 105 18.55 12.94 -3.38
CA TYR A 105 19.12 13.92 -4.29
C TYR A 105 20.51 13.48 -4.76
N ASP A 106 20.66 13.33 -6.08
CA ASP A 106 21.92 13.05 -6.75
C ASP A 106 22.49 14.38 -7.26
N LYS A 107 23.60 14.81 -6.66
CA LYS A 107 24.28 16.07 -7.02
C LYS A 107 24.88 16.03 -8.43
N GLN A 108 25.34 14.88 -8.90
CA GLN A 108 25.99 14.77 -10.21
C GLN A 108 24.97 14.88 -11.34
N LYS A 109 23.79 14.28 -11.13
CA LYS A 109 22.68 14.32 -12.09
C LYS A 109 21.74 15.51 -11.89
N ASN A 110 21.94 16.29 -10.82
CA ASN A 110 21.05 17.39 -10.41
C ASN A 110 19.57 16.96 -10.37
N THR A 111 19.29 15.77 -9.83
CA THR A 111 17.94 15.18 -9.85
C THR A 111 17.70 14.29 -8.64
N ILE A 112 16.43 13.98 -8.38
CA ILE A 112 16.04 13.00 -7.36
C ILE A 112 16.06 11.62 -8.01
N ILE A 113 16.87 10.71 -7.45
CA ILE A 113 16.90 9.29 -7.81
C ILE A 113 16.16 8.47 -6.75
N PHE A 114 15.64 7.32 -7.15
CA PHE A 114 14.99 6.38 -6.24
C PHE A 114 15.81 5.08 -6.26
N PRO A 115 16.72 4.86 -5.28
CA PRO A 115 17.65 3.74 -5.31
C PRO A 115 16.97 2.36 -5.38
N ASP A 116 15.76 2.26 -4.85
CA ASP A 116 14.96 1.02 -4.86
C ASP A 116 14.22 0.81 -6.20
N PHE A 117 14.21 1.83 -7.08
CA PHE A 117 13.58 1.81 -8.41
C PHE A 117 14.54 2.44 -9.46
N PRO A 118 15.66 1.78 -9.78
CA PRO A 118 16.68 2.33 -10.68
C PRO A 118 16.17 2.57 -12.10
N ASP A 119 15.12 1.86 -12.53
CA ASP A 119 14.52 1.97 -13.86
C ASP A 119 13.48 3.11 -13.98
N LEU A 120 13.15 3.79 -12.87
CA LEU A 120 12.24 4.93 -12.89
C LEU A 120 12.86 6.08 -13.69
N LYS A 121 12.13 6.58 -14.69
CA LYS A 121 12.62 7.69 -15.52
C LYS A 121 12.48 9.03 -14.78
N PRO A 122 13.39 9.99 -15.01
CA PRO A 122 13.25 11.33 -14.46
C PRO A 122 11.88 11.95 -14.81
N GLY A 123 11.19 12.51 -13.81
CA GLY A 123 9.87 13.12 -13.97
C GLY A 123 8.69 12.16 -13.86
N GLU A 124 8.90 10.83 -13.86
CA GLU A 124 7.81 9.88 -13.61
C GLU A 124 7.34 9.93 -12.15
N ASN A 125 6.03 9.81 -11.95
CA ASN A 125 5.47 9.70 -10.60
C ASN A 125 5.84 8.33 -10.00
N VAL A 126 6.67 8.35 -8.96
CA VAL A 126 7.20 7.14 -8.35
C VAL A 126 6.12 6.22 -7.76
N TYR A 127 4.98 6.76 -7.33
CA TYR A 127 3.88 5.95 -6.80
C TYR A 127 3.07 5.27 -7.92
N LEU A 128 2.93 5.91 -9.08
CA LEU A 128 2.37 5.26 -10.28
C LEU A 128 3.31 4.16 -10.78
N TYR A 129 4.62 4.41 -10.80
CA TYR A 129 5.60 3.37 -11.13
C TYR A 129 5.56 2.21 -10.14
N TRP A 130 5.52 2.49 -8.84
CA TRP A 130 5.37 1.47 -7.81
C TRP A 130 4.10 0.65 -8.00
N TRP A 131 2.99 1.29 -8.32
CA TRP A 131 1.72 0.61 -8.59
C TRP A 131 1.82 -0.34 -9.78
N ARG A 132 2.41 0.09 -10.90
CA ARG A 132 2.49 -0.73 -12.12
C ARG A 132 3.54 -1.82 -12.02
N GLU A 133 4.75 -1.47 -11.60
CA GLU A 133 5.93 -2.33 -11.70
C GLU A 133 6.62 -2.56 -10.35
N GLY A 134 6.81 -1.51 -9.55
CA GLY A 134 7.64 -1.60 -8.34
C GLY A 134 7.13 -2.62 -7.30
N ARG A 135 5.81 -2.78 -7.15
CA ARG A 135 5.23 -3.78 -6.24
C ARG A 135 5.58 -5.22 -6.63
N LYS A 136 5.79 -5.51 -7.92
CA LYS A 136 6.21 -6.83 -8.40
C LYS A 136 7.61 -7.21 -7.90
N GLN A 137 8.42 -6.19 -7.58
CA GLN A 137 9.79 -6.36 -7.06
C GLN A 137 9.85 -6.50 -5.53
N THR A 138 8.71 -6.40 -4.83
CA THR A 138 8.66 -6.51 -3.36
C THR A 138 9.26 -7.81 -2.82
N PRO A 139 9.02 -9.01 -3.38
CA PRO A 139 9.68 -10.23 -2.88
C PRO A 139 11.21 -10.14 -2.89
N GLN A 140 11.81 -9.64 -3.98
CA GLN A 140 13.26 -9.53 -4.12
C GLN A 140 13.82 -8.44 -3.19
N LEU A 141 13.17 -7.27 -3.14
CA LEU A 141 13.55 -6.18 -2.25
C LEU A 141 13.45 -6.59 -0.77
N PHE A 142 12.37 -7.25 -0.38
CA PHE A 142 12.20 -7.78 0.97
C PHE A 142 13.28 -8.78 1.31
N GLY A 143 13.53 -9.78 0.44
CA GLY A 143 14.55 -10.80 0.66
C GLY A 143 15.94 -10.19 0.89
N LYS A 144 16.33 -9.24 0.03
CA LYS A 144 17.60 -8.51 0.17
C LYS A 144 17.68 -7.74 1.49
N LEU A 145 16.67 -6.90 1.79
CA LEU A 145 16.67 -6.08 3.00
C LEU A 145 16.66 -6.92 4.27
N TYR A 146 15.94 -8.03 4.27
CA TYR A 146 15.87 -8.97 5.38
C TYR A 146 17.22 -9.64 5.64
N SER A 147 17.88 -10.17 4.61
CA SER A 147 19.20 -10.80 4.76
C SER A 147 20.23 -9.80 5.29
N GLU A 148 20.30 -8.61 4.69
CA GLU A 148 21.19 -7.53 5.15
C GLU A 148 20.89 -7.14 6.61
N TRP A 149 19.62 -7.06 7.00
CA TRP A 149 19.22 -6.77 8.37
C TRP A 149 19.73 -7.84 9.35
N LYS A 150 19.54 -9.14 9.06
CA LYS A 150 20.02 -10.24 9.93
C LYS A 150 21.54 -10.26 10.05
N GLU A 151 22.26 -10.07 8.94
CA GLU A 151 23.72 -10.00 8.93
C GLU A 151 24.23 -8.86 9.82
N LEU A 152 23.61 -7.68 9.73
CA LEU A 152 23.95 -6.53 10.55
C LEU A 152 23.62 -6.75 12.04
N GLN A 153 22.54 -7.46 12.36
CA GLN A 153 22.24 -7.87 13.74
C GLN A 153 23.32 -8.78 14.31
N ILE A 154 23.74 -9.81 13.55
CA ILE A 154 24.81 -10.75 13.96
C ILE A 154 26.13 -9.99 14.16
N ALA A 155 26.42 -9.01 13.31
CA ALA A 155 27.62 -8.19 13.39
C ALA A 155 27.57 -7.10 14.49
N GLY A 156 26.47 -6.98 15.25
CA GLY A 156 26.30 -5.95 16.28
C GLY A 156 26.17 -4.52 15.75
N LYS A 157 25.87 -4.34 14.46
CA LYS A 157 25.73 -3.03 13.80
C LYS A 157 24.30 -2.50 13.91
N GLU A 158 23.91 -2.14 15.14
CA GLU A 158 22.52 -1.83 15.48
C GLU A 158 21.91 -0.68 14.67
N LYS A 159 22.69 0.39 14.42
CA LYS A 159 22.19 1.57 13.70
C LYS A 159 21.83 1.21 12.26
N GLU A 160 22.74 0.53 11.55
CA GLU A 160 22.54 0.08 10.19
C GLU A 160 21.44 -0.99 10.10
N ALA A 161 21.38 -1.92 11.08
CA ALA A 161 20.30 -2.89 11.18
C ALA A 161 18.94 -2.19 11.31
N ASN A 162 18.82 -1.18 12.18
CA ASN A 162 17.60 -0.40 12.35
C ASN A 162 17.20 0.36 11.07
N GLU A 163 18.17 0.81 10.27
CA GLU A 163 17.88 1.40 8.96
C GLU A 163 17.27 0.38 7.99
N LYS A 164 17.80 -0.85 7.94
CA LYS A 164 17.22 -1.94 7.13
C LYS A 164 15.84 -2.35 7.63
N TYR A 165 15.66 -2.48 8.94
CA TYR A 165 14.36 -2.75 9.55
C TYR A 165 13.31 -1.70 9.16
N ARG A 166 13.68 -0.41 9.20
CA ARG A 166 12.80 0.68 8.74
C ARG A 166 12.50 0.57 7.24
N LYS A 167 13.47 0.16 6.41
CA LYS A 167 13.23 -0.06 4.98
C LYS A 167 12.25 -1.21 4.73
N ILE A 168 12.38 -2.33 5.47
CA ILE A 168 11.39 -3.43 5.44
C ILE A 168 10.00 -2.90 5.77
N LYS A 169 9.87 -2.12 6.85
CA LYS A 169 8.60 -1.47 7.23
C LYS A 169 8.05 -0.55 6.12
N ASN A 170 8.92 0.18 5.43
CA ASN A 170 8.53 1.11 4.36
C ASN A 170 8.09 0.42 3.06
N LEU A 171 8.31 -0.89 2.91
CA LEU A 171 7.72 -1.64 1.77
C LEU A 171 6.19 -1.65 1.84
N GLY A 172 5.59 -1.36 3.00
CA GLY A 172 4.14 -1.27 3.15
C GLY A 172 3.47 -2.64 3.21
N ILE A 173 2.14 -2.65 3.07
CA ILE A 173 1.32 -3.86 3.21
C ILE A 173 1.65 -4.96 2.19
N VAL A 174 2.25 -4.62 1.04
CA VAL A 174 2.67 -5.60 0.03
C VAL A 174 3.76 -6.54 0.54
N ALA A 175 4.49 -6.15 1.60
CA ALA A 175 5.47 -6.99 2.24
C ALA A 175 4.88 -7.97 3.26
N LEU A 176 3.60 -7.83 3.64
CA LEU A 176 2.97 -8.67 4.68
C LEU A 176 3.13 -10.16 4.41
N PRO A 177 2.85 -10.72 3.21
CA PRO A 177 3.03 -12.15 2.98
C PRO A 177 4.44 -12.65 3.32
N TYR A 178 5.48 -11.90 2.94
CA TYR A 178 6.86 -12.28 3.17
C TYR A 178 7.27 -12.12 4.64
N ILE A 179 6.77 -11.07 5.30
CA ILE A 179 6.95 -10.86 6.75
C ILE A 179 6.33 -12.03 7.52
N MET A 180 5.12 -12.45 7.15
CA MET A 180 4.41 -13.54 7.81
C MET A 180 5.12 -14.89 7.65
N GLU A 181 5.72 -15.16 6.49
CA GLU A 181 6.57 -16.35 6.30
C GLU A 181 7.80 -16.34 7.21
N LYS A 182 8.42 -15.18 7.45
CA LYS A 182 9.53 -15.06 8.41
C LYS A 182 9.08 -15.23 9.86
N ILE A 183 7.93 -14.68 10.25
CA ILE A 183 7.35 -14.90 11.57
C ILE A 183 7.05 -16.39 11.80
N LYS A 184 6.56 -17.10 10.77
CA LYS A 184 6.35 -18.55 10.82
C LYS A 184 7.66 -19.34 11.03
N GLN A 185 8.79 -18.80 10.58
CA GLN A 185 10.14 -19.35 10.80
C GLN A 185 10.73 -18.98 12.18
N GLY A 186 9.99 -18.25 13.02
CA GLY A 186 10.42 -17.86 14.38
C GLY A 186 10.93 -16.42 14.51
N GLU A 187 10.89 -15.62 13.45
CA GLU A 187 11.38 -14.22 13.45
C GLU A 187 10.35 -13.27 14.09
N THR A 188 10.25 -13.34 15.42
CA THR A 188 9.26 -12.61 16.21
C THR A 188 9.46 -11.09 16.20
N GLU A 189 10.67 -10.63 15.92
CA GLU A 189 11.06 -9.22 15.87
C GLU A 189 10.36 -8.46 14.74
N LEU A 190 9.74 -9.17 13.79
CA LEU A 190 8.95 -8.56 12.71
C LEU A 190 7.48 -8.31 13.08
N ILE A 191 6.98 -8.83 14.20
CA ILE A 191 5.57 -8.65 14.64
C ILE A 191 5.20 -7.17 14.81
N PRO A 192 6.07 -6.28 15.34
CA PRO A 192 5.77 -4.85 15.39
C PRO A 192 5.57 -4.21 13.99
N ILE A 193 6.19 -4.75 12.93
CA ILE A 193 5.93 -4.30 11.56
C ILE A 193 4.50 -4.69 11.15
N VAL A 194 4.08 -5.92 11.42
CA VAL A 194 2.70 -6.38 11.13
C VAL A 194 1.69 -5.52 11.87
N SER A 195 1.94 -5.24 13.15
CA SER A 195 1.08 -4.36 13.96
C SER A 195 0.90 -2.98 13.31
N TYR A 196 2.00 -2.34 12.91
CA TYR A 196 1.95 -1.05 12.23
C TYR A 196 1.25 -1.09 10.85
N LEU A 197 1.55 -2.11 10.03
CA LEU A 197 0.99 -2.23 8.68
C LEU A 197 -0.50 -2.55 8.68
N THR A 198 -1.02 -3.06 9.80
CA THR A 198 -2.41 -3.49 9.95
C THR A 198 -3.23 -2.59 10.87
N ASP A 199 -2.75 -1.35 11.09
CA ASP A 199 -3.36 -0.35 11.97
C ASP A 199 -3.73 -0.95 13.34
N GLU A 200 -2.78 -1.67 13.94
CA GLU A 200 -2.87 -2.32 15.25
C GLU A 200 -3.93 -3.43 15.38
N SER A 201 -4.45 -3.95 14.26
CA SER A 201 -5.29 -5.15 14.23
C SER A 201 -4.62 -6.35 14.93
N ILE A 202 -3.29 -6.36 14.95
CA ILE A 202 -2.45 -7.22 15.78
C ILE A 202 -1.60 -6.34 16.70
N LYS A 203 -1.52 -6.70 17.98
CA LYS A 203 -0.64 -6.02 18.94
C LYS A 203 0.83 -6.32 18.63
N LYS A 204 1.71 -5.34 18.83
CA LYS A 204 3.17 -5.44 18.59
C LYS A 204 3.88 -6.55 19.38
N ASP A 205 3.30 -6.98 20.50
CA ASP A 205 3.79 -8.02 21.42
C ASP A 205 2.99 -9.33 21.30
N ALA A 206 2.17 -9.48 20.25
CA ALA A 206 1.39 -10.69 20.05
C ALA A 206 2.27 -11.93 19.92
N LYS A 207 1.80 -13.06 20.44
CA LYS A 207 2.42 -14.37 20.22
C LYS A 207 2.39 -14.73 18.73
N VAL A 208 3.41 -15.46 18.26
CA VAL A 208 3.52 -15.96 16.87
C VAL A 208 2.24 -16.66 16.41
N SER A 209 1.69 -17.58 17.22
CA SER A 209 0.46 -18.30 16.89
C SER A 209 -0.72 -17.36 16.64
N LYS A 210 -0.94 -16.38 17.53
CA LYS A 210 -2.01 -15.38 17.40
C LYS A 210 -1.84 -14.54 16.13
N CYS A 211 -0.61 -14.15 15.81
CA CYS A 211 -0.29 -13.39 14.60
C CYS A 211 -0.63 -14.18 13.33
N LEU A 212 -0.17 -15.44 13.26
CA LEU A 212 -0.40 -16.34 12.12
C LEU A 212 -1.89 -16.69 11.95
N ASP A 213 -2.58 -16.99 13.04
CA ASP A 213 -4.03 -17.28 13.03
C ASP A 213 -4.84 -16.11 12.51
N TRP A 214 -4.51 -14.89 12.95
CA TRP A 214 -5.17 -13.69 12.46
C TRP A 214 -4.90 -13.48 10.98
N TRP A 215 -3.65 -13.63 10.54
CA TRP A 215 -3.28 -13.47 9.14
C TRP A 215 -4.04 -14.44 8.25
N ASN A 216 -4.10 -15.72 8.62
CA ASN A 216 -4.83 -16.73 7.85
C ASN A 216 -6.31 -16.41 7.67
N ARG A 217 -6.94 -15.76 8.67
CA ARG A 217 -8.35 -15.34 8.62
C ARG A 217 -8.60 -14.02 7.87
N ASN A 218 -7.57 -13.18 7.69
CA ASN A 218 -7.77 -11.80 7.22
C ASN A 218 -6.94 -11.42 5.99
N LYS A 219 -5.99 -12.25 5.56
CA LYS A 219 -5.02 -11.92 4.49
C LYS A 219 -5.67 -11.33 3.23
N ASP A 220 -6.83 -11.85 2.83
CA ASP A 220 -7.53 -11.40 1.61
C ASP A 220 -7.94 -9.92 1.68
N LYS A 221 -8.16 -9.38 2.88
CA LYS A 221 -8.46 -7.95 3.10
C LYS A 221 -7.24 -7.04 2.95
N TRP A 222 -6.04 -7.62 2.91
CA TRP A 222 -4.76 -6.90 2.86
C TRP A 222 -4.03 -7.10 1.53
N ILE A 223 -4.61 -7.88 0.62
CA ILE A 223 -4.12 -8.01 -0.75
C ILE A 223 -4.55 -6.77 -1.52
N ILE A 224 -3.59 -6.11 -2.16
CA ILE A 224 -3.87 -4.97 -3.04
C ILE A 224 -4.62 -5.50 -4.27
N PRO A 225 -5.74 -4.87 -4.67
CA PRO A 225 -6.42 -5.22 -5.91
C PRO A 225 -5.45 -5.14 -7.09
N ASN A 226 -5.48 -6.15 -7.95
CA ASN A 226 -4.81 -6.04 -9.25
C ASN A 226 -5.44 -4.84 -9.97
N GLY A 227 -4.61 -3.97 -10.55
CA GLY A 227 -5.14 -2.87 -11.37
C GLY A 227 -6.01 -3.48 -12.45
N SER A 228 -7.23 -2.98 -12.64
CA SER A 228 -8.06 -3.37 -13.78
C SER A 228 -7.27 -3.03 -15.05
N GLU A 229 -6.78 -4.05 -15.75
CA GLU A 229 -6.32 -3.94 -17.13
C GLU A 229 -7.48 -3.48 -18.04
#